data_AF-A0A7V9BP86-F1
#
_entry.id   AF-A0A7V9BP86-F1
#
_cell.length_a   1.000
_cell.length_b   1.000
_cell.length_c   1.000
_cell.angle_alpha   90.00
_cell.angle_beta   90.00
_cell.angle_gamma   90.00
#
_symmetry.space_group_name_H-M   'P 1'
#
loop_
_entity.id
_entity.type
_entity.pdbx_description
1 polymer ?
#
loop_
_entity_poly.entity_id
_entity_poly.type
_entity_poly.pdbx_seq_one_letter_code
_entity_poly.pdbx_strand_id
1 'polypeptide(L)'
;MTAAAVLVLEDGRVFRGSAFGATGQALGEAVFTTGMTGYQETLTDPSYHRQIVVQTAPHIGNTGWNGEDDESARIQVAGYAVRDPARVPSNWRATSCLEDELRAQGIVGVAVIDTRTLVRHLRDRGAMRAGVFSGEALAPEDELVVRVLDAPLMLGADLYGAVTTRERYVIPA
;
A
#
# COMPACT_ATOMS: atom_id res chain seq x y z
N MET A 1 -1.66 -21.38 5.12
CA MET A 1 -2.97 -20.75 4.85
C MET A 1 -2.76 -19.26 4.98
N THR A 2 -3.02 -18.48 3.94
CA THR A 2 -2.94 -17.02 4.01
C THR A 2 -4.12 -16.51 4.85
N ALA A 3 -3.86 -15.58 5.76
CA ALA A 3 -4.90 -14.98 6.61
C ALA A 3 -5.85 -14.13 5.76
N ALA A 4 -7.11 -13.98 6.19
CA ALA A 4 -8.06 -13.14 5.48
C ALA A 4 -7.70 -11.65 5.63
N ALA A 5 -7.98 -10.87 4.58
CA ALA A 5 -7.89 -9.42 4.61
C ALA A 5 -8.98 -8.78 3.76
N VAL A 6 -9.33 -7.54 4.07
CA VAL A 6 -10.32 -6.74 3.33
C VAL A 6 -9.80 -5.33 3.11
N LEU A 7 -10.09 -4.77 1.93
CA LEU A 7 -9.97 -3.35 1.64
C LEU A 7 -11.36 -2.74 1.58
N VAL A 8 -11.58 -1.69 2.36
CA VAL A 8 -12.85 -0.98 2.44
C VAL A 8 -12.66 0.45 1.95
N LEU A 9 -13.56 0.93 1.11
CA LEU A 9 -13.61 2.31 0.65
C LEU A 9 -14.66 3.09 1.46
N GLU A 10 -14.50 4.41 1.54
CA GLU A 10 -15.43 5.28 2.27
C GLU A 10 -16.87 5.26 1.74
N ASP A 11 -17.07 4.84 0.49
CA ASP A 11 -18.40 4.70 -0.12
C ASP A 11 -19.07 3.35 0.17
N GLY A 12 -18.44 2.53 1.02
CA GLY A 12 -18.95 1.24 1.46
C GLY A 12 -18.55 0.05 0.60
N ARG A 13 -17.78 0.24 -0.47
CA ARG A 13 -17.28 -0.90 -1.26
C ARG A 13 -16.23 -1.69 -0.50
N VAL A 14 -16.36 -3.01 -0.54
CA VAL A 14 -15.46 -3.95 0.12
C VAL A 14 -14.84 -4.91 -0.88
N PHE A 15 -13.52 -5.03 -0.83
CA PHE A 15 -12.72 -5.94 -1.64
C PHE A 15 -12.08 -6.97 -0.73
N ARG A 16 -12.48 -8.22 -0.87
CA ARG A 16 -12.03 -9.33 -0.02
C ARG A 16 -10.86 -10.05 -0.66
N GLY A 17 -9.83 -10.32 0.13
CA GLY A 17 -8.59 -10.92 -0.32
C GLY A 17 -7.86 -11.65 0.80
N SER A 18 -6.54 -11.77 0.61
CA SER A 18 -5.62 -12.36 1.58
C SER A 18 -4.71 -11.29 2.16
N ALA A 19 -4.30 -11.43 3.42
CA ALA A 19 -3.32 -10.56 4.05
C ALA A 19 -1.99 -10.63 3.29
N PHE A 20 -1.35 -9.48 3.14
CA PHE A 20 -0.06 -9.33 2.46
C PHE A 20 0.80 -8.35 3.24
N GLY A 21 2.00 -8.76 3.64
CA GLY A 21 2.86 -7.97 4.54
C GLY A 21 2.50 -8.14 6.02
N ALA A 22 2.42 -7.03 6.76
CA ALA A 22 2.03 -7.00 8.16
C ALA A 22 0.51 -7.21 8.34
N THR A 23 0.11 -7.80 9.46
CA THR A 23 -1.30 -7.93 9.85
C THR A 23 -1.73 -6.78 10.75
N GLY A 24 -2.96 -6.30 10.58
CA GLY A 24 -3.52 -5.21 11.38
C GLY A 24 -4.40 -4.30 10.53
N GLN A 25 -4.32 -3.01 10.81
CA GLN A 25 -5.10 -1.96 10.17
C GLN A 25 -4.19 -0.91 9.55
N ALA A 26 -4.47 -0.54 8.31
CA ALA A 26 -3.94 0.66 7.67
C ALA A 26 -5.10 1.54 7.17
N LEU A 27 -4.98 2.85 7.35
CA LEU A 27 -5.94 3.84 6.87
C LEU A 27 -5.19 4.87 6.02
N GLY A 28 -5.81 5.30 4.93
CA GLY A 28 -5.21 6.27 4.01
C GLY A 28 -6.15 6.63 2.86
N GLU A 29 -5.64 7.37 1.89
CA GLU A 29 -6.35 7.61 0.65
C GLU A 29 -6.01 6.54 -0.39
N ALA A 30 -7.02 5.88 -0.96
CA ALA A 30 -6.81 4.92 -2.03
C ALA A 30 -6.46 5.63 -3.35
N VAL A 31 -5.28 5.33 -3.86
CA VAL A 31 -4.78 5.77 -5.15
C VAL A 31 -4.37 4.56 -5.97
N PHE A 32 -4.19 4.73 -7.28
CA PHE A 32 -3.68 3.67 -8.13
C PHE A 32 -2.51 4.14 -8.97
N THR A 33 -1.61 3.21 -9.28
CA THR A 33 -0.52 3.43 -10.23
C THR A 33 -0.60 2.44 -11.39
N THR A 34 -0.32 2.95 -12.58
CA THR A 34 -0.25 2.17 -13.81
C THR A 34 1.14 1.62 -14.10
N GLY A 35 2.12 1.86 -13.22
CA GLY A 35 3.45 1.30 -13.33
C GLY A 35 3.39 -0.23 -13.40
N MET A 36 4.01 -0.82 -14.43
CA MET A 36 4.11 -2.28 -14.55
C MET A 36 5.35 -2.85 -13.88
N THR A 37 6.31 -1.98 -13.59
CA THR A 37 7.58 -2.25 -12.92
C THR A 37 7.83 -1.12 -11.92
N GLY A 38 8.90 -1.23 -11.13
CA GLY A 38 9.30 -0.17 -10.23
C GLY A 38 8.42 -0.05 -8.99
N TYR A 39 7.91 -1.17 -8.49
CA TYR A 39 7.02 -1.17 -7.31
C TYR A 39 7.78 -0.82 -6.03
N GLN A 40 9.10 -1.07 -5.95
CA GLN A 40 9.91 -0.75 -4.79
C GLN A 40 10.12 0.76 -4.68
N GLU A 41 10.48 1.40 -5.79
CA GLU A 41 10.60 2.84 -5.97
C GLU A 41 9.27 3.53 -5.63
N THR A 42 8.14 2.97 -6.12
CA THR A 42 6.79 3.47 -5.78
C THR A 42 6.51 3.38 -4.28
N LEU A 43 6.88 2.28 -3.63
CA LEU A 43 6.61 2.08 -2.20
C LEU A 43 7.46 3.00 -1.32
N THR A 44 8.66 3.34 -1.77
CA THR A 44 9.61 4.18 -1.02
C THR A 44 9.53 5.66 -1.39
N ASP A 45 8.76 6.06 -2.40
CA ASP A 45 8.55 7.47 -2.75
C ASP A 45 7.75 8.22 -1.66
N PRO A 46 8.33 9.28 -1.05
CA PRO A 46 7.67 10.10 -0.02
C PRO A 46 6.32 10.71 -0.44
N SER A 47 6.08 10.84 -1.74
CA SER A 47 4.83 11.38 -2.30
C SER A 47 3.61 10.51 -1.96
N TYR A 48 3.80 9.21 -1.72
CA TYR A 48 2.73 8.30 -1.32
C TYR A 48 2.46 8.24 0.19
N HIS A 49 3.04 9.16 0.97
CA HIS A 49 2.78 9.20 2.40
C HIS A 49 1.28 9.33 2.70
N ARG A 50 0.77 8.45 3.58
CA ARG A 50 -0.65 8.31 3.94
C ARG A 50 -1.57 7.81 2.82
N GLN A 51 -1.02 7.30 1.73
CA GLN A 51 -1.80 6.70 0.64
C GLN A 51 -1.76 5.17 0.68
N ILE A 52 -2.88 4.55 0.31
CA ILE A 52 -2.97 3.12 0.04
C ILE A 52 -2.82 2.95 -1.46
N VAL A 53 -1.70 2.39 -1.90
CA VAL A 53 -1.39 2.24 -3.32
C VAL A 53 -1.99 0.95 -3.85
N VAL A 54 -2.80 1.07 -4.89
CA VAL A 54 -3.38 -0.05 -5.64
C VAL A 54 -2.62 -0.26 -6.93
N GLN A 55 -2.01 -1.44 -7.09
CA GLN A 55 -1.32 -1.75 -8.33
C GLN A 55 -2.29 -2.22 -9.41
N THR A 56 -2.21 -1.63 -10.60
CA THR A 56 -2.95 -2.14 -11.76
C THR A 56 -2.28 -3.37 -12.37
N ALA A 57 -0.95 -3.44 -12.32
CA ALA A 57 -0.20 -4.58 -12.83
C ALA A 57 -0.48 -5.81 -11.97
N PRO A 58 -0.84 -6.96 -12.58
CA PRO A 58 -1.39 -8.06 -11.84
C PRO A 58 -0.35 -8.79 -10.99
N HIS A 59 0.85 -9.01 -11.54
CA HIS A 59 1.94 -9.73 -10.88
C HIS A 59 2.93 -8.75 -10.25
N ILE A 60 3.07 -8.80 -8.92
CA ILE A 60 3.90 -7.86 -8.16
C ILE A 60 4.80 -8.58 -7.17
N GLY A 61 6.03 -8.11 -7.01
CA GLY A 61 7.06 -8.80 -6.20
C GLY A 61 7.94 -9.77 -7.00
N ASN A 62 7.76 -9.83 -8.32
CA ASN A 62 8.50 -10.75 -9.19
C ASN A 62 10.01 -10.49 -9.22
N THR A 63 10.45 -9.25 -9.00
CA THR A 63 11.87 -8.89 -8.91
C THR A 63 12.41 -8.86 -7.48
N GLY A 64 11.61 -9.27 -6.48
CA GLY A 64 11.99 -9.22 -5.07
C GLY A 64 12.18 -7.80 -4.55
N TRP A 65 13.11 -7.64 -3.63
CA TRP A 65 13.55 -6.36 -3.08
C TRP A 65 15.08 -6.35 -2.99
N ASN A 66 15.67 -5.16 -3.06
CA ASN A 66 17.11 -4.95 -2.90
C ASN A 66 17.42 -3.63 -2.18
N GLY A 67 18.67 -3.36 -1.83
CA GLY A 67 19.04 -2.13 -1.11
C GLY A 67 19.38 -0.92 -2.00
N GLU A 68 19.29 -1.05 -3.32
CA GLU A 68 19.72 -0.02 -4.28
C GLU A 68 18.56 0.73 -4.94
N ASP A 69 17.37 0.11 -5.03
CA ASP A 69 16.19 0.68 -5.70
C ASP A 69 15.28 1.48 -4.73
N ASP A 70 15.76 1.80 -3.53
CA ASP A 70 15.01 2.61 -2.56
C ASP A 70 15.13 4.11 -2.87
N GLU A 71 14.00 4.79 -3.11
CA GLU A 71 13.94 6.25 -3.35
C GLU A 71 13.91 7.07 -2.04
N SER A 72 13.70 6.41 -0.90
CA SER A 72 13.85 7.02 0.42
C SER A 72 14.20 5.99 1.49
N ALA A 73 14.50 6.46 2.70
CA ALA A 73 14.99 5.61 3.79
C ALA A 73 14.01 4.54 4.31
N ARG A 74 12.74 4.55 3.86
CA ARG A 74 11.71 3.58 4.29
C ARG A 74 10.56 3.53 3.27
N ILE A 75 9.70 2.53 3.42
CA ILE A 75 8.40 2.50 2.76
C ILE A 75 7.52 3.63 3.31
N GLN A 76 6.88 4.39 2.41
CA GLN A 76 6.15 5.61 2.73
C GLN A 76 4.62 5.41 2.67
N VAL A 77 4.17 4.42 1.89
CA VAL A 77 2.74 4.12 1.74
C VAL A 77 2.12 3.74 3.09
N ALA A 78 0.84 4.10 3.29
CA ALA A 78 0.08 3.63 4.44
C ALA A 78 -0.30 2.15 4.31
N GLY A 79 -0.53 1.68 3.09
CA GLY A 79 -0.87 0.30 2.80
C GLY A 79 -0.75 -0.02 1.32
N TYR A 80 -0.92 -1.29 0.99
CA TYR A 80 -0.68 -1.77 -0.38
C TYR A 80 -1.71 -2.80 -0.84
N ALA A 81 -2.12 -2.73 -2.11
CA ALA A 81 -3.15 -3.59 -2.66
C ALA A 81 -2.76 -4.16 -4.02
N VAL A 82 -2.74 -5.49 -4.13
CA VAL A 82 -2.25 -6.21 -5.32
C VAL A 82 -3.20 -7.34 -5.75
N ARG A 83 -3.13 -7.70 -7.04
CA ARG A 83 -3.91 -8.82 -7.59
C ARG A 83 -3.25 -10.16 -7.30
N ASP A 84 -2.00 -10.35 -7.71
CA ASP A 84 -1.28 -11.61 -7.58
C ASP A 84 0.16 -11.36 -7.13
N PRO A 85 0.44 -11.44 -5.81
CA PRO A 85 1.80 -11.31 -5.31
C PRO A 85 2.65 -12.50 -5.74
N ALA A 86 3.87 -12.24 -6.19
CA ALA A 86 4.82 -13.26 -6.56
C ALA A 86 5.20 -14.10 -5.34
N ARG A 87 5.00 -15.42 -5.44
CA ARG A 87 5.35 -16.37 -4.37
C ARG A 87 6.86 -16.50 -4.17
N VAL A 88 7.63 -16.35 -5.26
CA VAL A 88 9.09 -16.43 -5.24
C VAL A 88 9.61 -15.32 -6.16
N PRO A 89 10.50 -14.45 -5.68
CA PRO A 89 11.16 -13.47 -6.53
C PRO A 89 12.19 -14.16 -7.43
N SER A 90 12.35 -13.67 -8.66
CA SER A 90 13.33 -14.19 -9.62
C SER A 90 14.03 -13.02 -10.31
N ASN A 91 15.05 -12.49 -9.65
CA ASN A 91 15.95 -11.47 -10.18
C ASN A 91 17.31 -11.63 -9.50
N TRP A 92 18.39 -11.47 -10.25
CA TRP A 92 19.76 -11.61 -9.74
C TRP A 92 20.13 -10.54 -8.70
N ARG A 93 19.44 -9.39 -8.70
CA ARG A 93 19.58 -8.32 -7.71
C ARG A 93 18.77 -8.56 -6.43
N ALA A 94 17.83 -9.51 -6.42
CA ALA A 94 16.95 -9.71 -5.28
C ALA A 94 17.71 -10.25 -4.06
N THR A 95 17.62 -9.54 -2.94
CA THR A 95 18.19 -9.96 -1.65
C THR A 95 17.13 -10.45 -0.66
N SER A 96 15.89 -9.99 -0.82
CA SER A 96 14.72 -10.39 -0.03
C SER A 96 13.46 -10.42 -0.89
N CYS A 97 12.31 -10.80 -0.31
CA CYS A 97 11.03 -10.76 -0.99
C CYS A 97 10.18 -9.57 -0.51
N LEU A 98 9.29 -9.09 -1.39
CA LEU A 98 8.43 -7.94 -1.10
C LEU A 98 7.57 -8.12 0.16
N GLU A 99 7.04 -9.32 0.38
CA GLU A 99 6.17 -9.58 1.54
C GLU A 99 6.93 -9.44 2.87
N ASP A 100 8.20 -9.86 2.89
CA ASP A 100 9.04 -9.78 4.07
C ASP A 100 9.39 -8.33 4.41
N GLU A 101 9.64 -7.49 3.40
CA GLU A 101 9.91 -6.05 3.61
C GLU A 101 8.68 -5.29 4.11
N LEU A 102 7.51 -5.58 3.54
CA LEU A 102 6.25 -5.03 4.04
C LEU A 102 6.02 -5.44 5.50
N ARG A 103 6.30 -6.69 5.86
CA ARG A 103 6.17 -7.18 7.24
C ARG A 103 7.19 -6.53 8.17
N ALA A 104 8.45 -6.42 7.75
CA ALA A 104 9.54 -5.85 8.53
C ALA A 104 9.29 -4.37 8.87
N GLN A 105 8.67 -3.62 7.95
CA GLN A 105 8.36 -2.20 8.11
C GLN A 105 6.92 -1.93 8.62
N GLY A 106 6.16 -2.97 8.94
CA GLY A 106 4.81 -2.83 9.51
C GLY A 106 3.74 -2.37 8.52
N ILE A 107 3.97 -2.55 7.21
CA ILE A 107 3.05 -2.14 6.15
C ILE A 107 1.96 -3.20 5.96
N VAL A 108 0.72 -2.79 6.16
CA VAL A 108 -0.45 -3.66 6.00
C VAL A 108 -0.92 -3.62 4.55
N GLY A 109 -1.07 -4.80 3.95
CA GLY A 109 -1.53 -4.92 2.57
C GLY A 109 -2.56 -6.02 2.36
N VAL A 110 -3.17 -5.99 1.17
CA VAL A 110 -4.13 -6.97 0.70
C VAL A 110 -3.74 -7.50 -0.67
N ALA A 111 -3.81 -8.81 -0.83
CA ALA A 111 -3.57 -9.52 -2.07
C ALA A 111 -4.83 -10.25 -2.55
N VAL A 112 -4.82 -10.73 -3.80
CA VAL A 112 -5.89 -11.57 -4.37
C VAL A 112 -7.23 -10.82 -4.49
N ILE A 113 -7.19 -9.49 -4.60
CA ILE A 113 -8.39 -8.67 -4.87
C ILE A 113 -8.57 -8.40 -6.35
N ASP A 114 -9.76 -8.01 -6.78
CA ASP A 114 -9.98 -7.48 -8.13
C ASP A 114 -9.53 -6.01 -8.20
N THR A 115 -8.22 -5.81 -8.41
CA THR A 115 -7.64 -4.47 -8.58
C THR A 115 -8.21 -3.73 -9.79
N ARG A 116 -8.69 -4.44 -10.82
CA ARG A 116 -9.29 -3.80 -12.01
C ARG A 116 -10.62 -3.15 -11.68
N THR A 117 -11.48 -3.83 -10.92
CA THR A 117 -12.75 -3.25 -10.46
C THR A 117 -12.50 -2.08 -9.51
N LEU A 118 -11.53 -2.21 -8.60
CA LEU A 118 -11.12 -1.13 -7.70
C LEU A 118 -10.61 0.11 -8.45
N VAL A 119 -9.68 -0.08 -9.39
CA VAL A 119 -9.11 1.02 -10.18
C VAL A 119 -10.15 1.72 -11.04
N ARG A 120 -11.06 0.97 -11.68
CA ARG A 120 -12.16 1.57 -12.44
C ARG A 120 -13.02 2.46 -11.56
N HIS A 121 -13.31 2.00 -10.33
CA HIS A 121 -14.08 2.76 -9.38
C HIS A 121 -13.37 4.05 -8.94
N LEU A 122 -12.08 3.97 -8.58
CA LEU A 122 -11.27 5.14 -8.22
C LEU A 122 -11.13 6.12 -9.39
N ARG A 123 -11.02 5.62 -10.63
CA ARG A 123 -10.97 6.47 -11.82
C ARG A 123 -12.28 7.22 -12.05
N ASP A 124 -13.41 6.57 -11.83
CA ASP A 124 -14.73 7.14 -12.12
C ASP A 124 -15.24 8.04 -10.96
N ARG A 125 -14.76 7.84 -9.72
CA ARG A 125 -15.21 8.57 -8.51
C ARG A 125 -14.17 9.47 -7.86
N GLY A 126 -12.90 9.35 -8.27
CA GLY A 126 -11.78 10.03 -7.65
C GLY A 126 -11.12 9.22 -6.54
N ALA A 127 -9.98 9.72 -6.06
CA ALA A 127 -9.32 9.22 -4.87
C ALA A 127 -10.22 9.44 -3.65
N MET A 128 -10.19 8.50 -2.70
CA MET A 128 -11.10 8.50 -1.56
C MET A 128 -10.48 7.77 -0.38
N ARG A 129 -10.98 8.01 0.83
CA ARG A 129 -10.48 7.31 2.00
C ARG A 129 -10.75 5.80 1.87
N ALA A 130 -9.77 5.04 2.34
CA ALA A 130 -9.81 3.61 2.36
C ALA A 130 -9.10 3.06 3.59
N GLY A 131 -9.37 1.80 3.88
CA GLY A 131 -8.69 1.05 4.92
C GLY A 131 -8.41 -0.38 4.49
N VAL A 132 -7.26 -0.91 4.89
CA VAL A 132 -6.92 -2.32 4.77
C VAL A 132 -6.94 -2.93 6.16
N PHE A 133 -7.65 -4.04 6.32
CA PHE A 133 -7.87 -4.70 7.60
C PHE A 133 -7.58 -6.20 7.48
N SER A 134 -6.86 -6.75 8.46
CA SER A 134 -6.48 -8.16 8.53
C SER A 134 -6.27 -8.61 9.97
N GLY A 135 -6.30 -9.91 10.22
CA GLY A 135 -6.11 -10.47 11.56
C GLY A 135 -7.16 -9.96 12.55
N GLU A 136 -6.72 -9.53 13.73
CA GLU A 136 -7.60 -9.00 14.80
C GLU A 136 -8.28 -7.68 14.44
N ALA A 137 -7.83 -6.98 13.39
CA ALA A 137 -8.46 -5.75 12.94
C ALA A 137 -9.69 -5.99 12.05
N LEU A 138 -9.98 -7.24 11.68
CA LEU A 138 -11.20 -7.58 10.95
C LEU A 138 -12.43 -7.37 11.83
N ALA A 139 -13.44 -6.73 11.25
CA ALA A 139 -14.70 -6.42 11.90
C ALA A 139 -15.86 -6.48 10.88
N PRO A 140 -17.13 -6.36 11.32
CA PRO A 140 -18.26 -6.15 10.42
C PRO A 140 -18.03 -4.97 9.47
N GLU A 141 -18.53 -5.07 8.22
CA GLU A 141 -18.22 -4.11 7.16
C GLU A 141 -18.65 -2.68 7.51
N ASP A 142 -19.78 -2.53 8.18
CA ASP A 142 -20.31 -1.26 8.68
C ASP A 142 -19.36 -0.58 9.67
N GLU A 143 -18.76 -1.35 10.59
CA GLU A 143 -17.75 -0.84 11.51
C GLU A 143 -16.48 -0.41 10.78
N LEU A 144 -16.04 -1.20 9.79
CA LEU A 144 -14.85 -0.87 9.00
C LEU A 144 -15.05 0.41 8.19
N VAL A 145 -16.24 0.62 7.62
CA VAL A 145 -16.60 1.86 6.92
C VAL A 145 -16.54 3.06 7.88
N VAL A 146 -17.07 2.93 9.10
CA VAL A 146 -16.96 4.01 10.11
C VAL A 146 -15.49 4.34 10.40
N ARG A 147 -14.64 3.34 10.60
CA ARG A 147 -13.19 3.56 10.82
C ARG A 147 -12.52 4.26 9.64
N VAL A 148 -12.92 3.96 8.41
CA VAL A 148 -12.43 4.63 7.20
C VAL A 148 -12.93 6.09 7.14
N LEU A 149 -14.18 6.34 7.52
CA LEU A 149 -14.78 7.68 7.56
C LEU A 149 -14.22 8.56 8.69
N ASP A 150 -13.69 7.97 9.76
CA ASP A 150 -12.99 8.69 10.83
C ASP A 150 -11.55 9.05 10.45
N ALA A 151 -11.00 8.46 9.38
CA ALA A 151 -9.67 8.78 8.91
C ALA A 151 -9.61 10.25 8.42
N PRO A 152 -8.52 10.99 8.74
CA PRO A 152 -8.39 12.37 8.30
C PRO A 152 -8.24 12.43 6.78
N LEU A 153 -8.91 13.40 6.16
CA LEU A 153 -8.75 13.69 4.74
C LEU A 153 -7.31 14.10 4.41
N MET A 154 -6.85 13.74 3.22
CA MET A 154 -5.58 14.25 2.69
C MET A 154 -5.70 15.70 2.22
N LEU A 155 -6.86 16.08 1.66
CA LEU A 155 -7.09 17.44 1.19
C LEU A 155 -6.94 18.44 2.34
N GLY A 156 -5.97 19.35 2.23
CA GLY A 156 -5.68 20.36 3.25
C GLY A 156 -4.74 19.90 4.37
N ALA A 157 -4.22 18.67 4.33
CA ALA A 157 -3.21 18.21 5.27
C ALA A 157 -1.79 18.70 4.88
N ASP A 158 -0.98 19.10 5.86
CA ASP A 158 0.45 19.29 5.66
C ASP A 158 1.17 17.93 5.75
N LEU A 159 1.59 17.43 4.58
CA LEU A 159 2.34 16.18 4.46
C LEU A 159 3.84 16.41 4.34
N TYR A 160 4.26 17.63 3.94
CA TYR A 160 5.67 17.96 3.75
C TYR A 160 6.42 17.89 5.08
N GLY A 161 5.83 18.41 6.15
CA GLY A 161 6.41 18.35 7.50
C GLY A 161 6.67 16.93 8.00
N ALA A 162 5.91 15.93 7.52
CA ALA A 162 6.05 14.54 7.95
C ALA A 162 7.18 13.78 7.22
N VAL A 163 7.55 14.23 6.01
CA VAL A 163 8.53 13.55 5.16
C VAL A 163 9.84 14.32 4.99
N THR A 164 9.88 15.61 5.32
CA THR A 164 11.09 16.43 5.17
C THR A 164 12.20 16.04 6.15
N THR A 165 13.44 16.31 5.76
CA THR A 165 14.59 16.14 6.66
C THR A 165 14.53 17.12 7.83
N ARG A 166 14.97 16.67 9.01
CA ARG A 166 15.05 17.51 10.22
C ARG A 166 16.23 18.49 10.18
N GLU A 167 17.29 18.10 9.47
CA GLU A 167 18.53 18.85 9.40
C GLU A 167 18.99 18.99 7.94
N ARG A 168 19.67 20.10 7.66
CA ARG A 168 20.26 20.32 6.33
C ARG A 168 21.43 19.37 6.13
N TYR A 169 21.54 18.81 4.94
CA TYR A 169 22.64 17.95 4.54
C TYR A 169 23.07 18.28 3.11
N VAL A 170 24.23 17.76 2.72
CA VAL A 170 24.79 17.92 1.37
C VAL A 170 24.76 16.57 0.69
N ILE A 171 24.25 16.54 -0.54
CA ILE A 171 24.38 15.37 -1.42
C ILE A 171 25.67 15.58 -2.22
N PRO A 172 26.71 14.75 -2.03
CA PRO A 172 27.91 14.83 -2.84
C PRO A 172 27.58 14.49 -4.29
N ALA A 173 28.22 15.20 -5.22
CA ALA A 173 28.10 14.97 -6.66
C ALA A 173 28.78 13.68 -7.10
#